data_AF-A0A211ZPU4-F1
#
_entry.id   AF-A0A211ZPU4-F1
#
_cell.length_a   1.000
_cell.length_b   1.000
_cell.length_c   1.000
_cell.angle_alpha   90.00
_cell.angle_beta   90.00
_cell.angle_gamma   90.00
#
_symmetry.space_group_name_H-M   'P 1'
#
loop_
_entity.id
_entity.type
_entity.pdbx_description
1 polymer ?
#
loop_
_entity_poly.entity_id
_entity_poly.type
_entity_poly.pdbx_seq_one_letter_code
_entity_poly.pdbx_strand_id
1 'polypeptide(L)'
;MRLLTGLAPLLIAACVGAGGAHAAPIGTEARLVEALTGLSAADRATASGHGAALLRENFASGDNSCVPPGNPVLSFDQLCHWSAPGAGADDESGWPDLFVGIAGGRIVGLALPHDRDKVGGDWSCRPMAGQSDIRFCFPADVPAPQQDRWAEEWTTFLNAAG
;
A
#
# COMPACT_ATOMS: atom_id res chain seq x y z
N MET A 1 -73.40 -14.23 -18.70
CA MET A 1 -72.90 -12.82 -18.72
C MET A 1 -71.40 -12.90 -18.42
N ARG A 2 -70.51 -12.94 -19.42
CA ARG A 2 -69.87 -11.79 -20.13
C ARG A 2 -69.26 -10.78 -19.15
N LEU A 3 -67.91 -10.81 -19.01
CA LEU A 3 -66.90 -9.82 -19.48
C LEU A 3 -66.58 -8.79 -18.37
N LEU A 4 -65.37 -8.31 -18.04
CA LEU A 4 -64.06 -8.17 -18.72
C LEU A 4 -62.98 -7.75 -17.68
N THR A 5 -61.70 -7.94 -18.06
CA THR A 5 -60.49 -7.13 -17.72
C THR A 5 -60.17 -6.83 -16.25
N GLY A 6 -58.99 -7.14 -15.71
CA GLY A 6 -57.65 -7.09 -16.30
C GLY A 6 -56.82 -6.10 -15.48
N LEU A 7 -55.65 -6.50 -15.01
CA LEU A 7 -54.51 -5.65 -14.60
C LEU A 7 -53.37 -6.57 -14.13
N ALA A 8 -52.38 -6.74 -15.00
CA ALA A 8 -51.09 -7.27 -14.64
C ALA A 8 -50.34 -6.22 -13.81
N PRO A 9 -49.73 -6.56 -12.66
CA PRO A 9 -48.75 -5.69 -12.02
C PRO A 9 -47.37 -5.92 -12.65
N LEU A 10 -46.80 -4.80 -13.07
CA LEU A 10 -45.45 -4.59 -13.57
C LEU A 10 -44.36 -5.29 -12.73
N LEU A 11 -43.41 -5.90 -13.44
CA LEU A 11 -42.03 -6.10 -13.01
C LEU A 11 -41.41 -4.75 -12.61
N ILE A 12 -41.00 -4.60 -11.35
CA ILE A 12 -39.98 -3.62 -10.95
C ILE A 12 -38.74 -4.43 -10.62
N ALA A 13 -37.86 -4.59 -11.62
CA ALA A 13 -36.50 -4.99 -11.40
C ALA A 13 -35.80 -3.83 -10.66
N ALA A 14 -35.61 -3.99 -9.35
CA ALA A 14 -34.75 -3.11 -8.59
C ALA A 14 -33.31 -3.38 -9.02
N CYS A 15 -32.81 -2.59 -9.97
CA CYS A 15 -31.39 -2.38 -10.17
C CYS A 15 -30.86 -1.73 -8.89
N VAL A 16 -30.48 -2.53 -7.90
CA VAL A 16 -29.58 -2.09 -6.84
C VAL A 16 -28.26 -1.85 -7.54
N GLY A 17 -28.08 -0.62 -8.03
CA GLY A 17 -26.78 -0.13 -8.43
C GLY A 17 -25.87 -0.29 -7.23
N ALA A 18 -24.94 -1.23 -7.32
CA ALA A 18 -23.75 -1.24 -6.51
C ALA A 18 -22.99 0.04 -6.88
N GLY A 19 -23.38 1.16 -6.27
CA GLY A 19 -22.54 2.33 -6.18
C GLY A 19 -21.31 1.88 -5.42
N GLY A 20 -20.26 1.51 -6.15
CA GLY A 20 -18.95 1.29 -5.57
C GLY A 20 -18.58 2.59 -4.88
N ALA A 21 -18.68 2.60 -3.55
CA ALA A 21 -17.99 3.60 -2.76
C ALA A 21 -16.51 3.41 -3.06
N HIS A 22 -16.00 4.16 -4.03
CA HIS A 22 -14.57 4.28 -4.22
C HIS A 22 -14.07 4.98 -2.97
N ALA A 23 -13.34 4.24 -2.13
CA ALA A 23 -12.68 4.86 -1.00
C ALA A 23 -11.70 5.91 -1.56
N ALA A 24 -11.75 7.11 -0.98
CA ALA A 24 -10.83 8.16 -1.38
C ALA A 24 -9.39 7.76 -1.01
N PRO A 25 -8.39 8.21 -1.77
CA PRO A 25 -6.99 8.04 -1.38
C PRO A 25 -6.76 8.51 0.04
N ILE A 26 -5.92 7.78 0.78
CA ILE A 26 -5.59 8.13 2.15
C ILE A 26 -4.71 9.38 2.13
N GLY A 27 -5.17 10.45 2.80
CA GLY A 27 -4.52 11.76 2.76
C GLY A 27 -3.33 11.94 3.71
N THR A 28 -2.93 10.90 4.47
CA THR A 28 -1.83 11.01 5.45
C THR A 28 -1.04 9.71 5.50
N GLU A 29 0.29 9.82 5.59
CA GLU A 29 1.23 8.69 5.73
C GLU A 29 0.79 7.73 6.85
N ALA A 30 0.53 8.26 8.05
CA ALA A 30 0.17 7.46 9.22
C ALA A 30 -1.05 6.56 8.99
N ARG A 31 -2.09 7.05 8.31
CA ARG A 31 -3.28 6.24 7.98
C ARG A 31 -2.98 5.21 6.90
N LEU A 32 -2.08 5.51 5.97
CA LEU A 32 -1.70 4.55 4.92
C LEU A 32 -0.86 3.43 5.52
N VAL A 33 0.07 3.75 6.41
CA VAL A 33 0.84 2.77 7.19
C VAL A 33 -0.09 1.92 8.06
N GLU A 34 -1.05 2.52 8.75
CA GLU A 34 -2.06 1.79 9.52
C GLU A 34 -2.87 0.83 8.63
N ALA A 35 -3.33 1.29 7.46
CA ALA A 35 -4.07 0.46 6.52
C ALA A 35 -3.22 -0.71 5.96
N LEU A 36 -1.97 -0.44 5.57
CA LEU A 36 -1.03 -1.45 5.06
C LEU A 36 -0.67 -2.49 6.13
N THR A 37 -0.40 -2.02 7.35
CA THR A 37 0.03 -2.90 8.44
C THR A 37 -1.14 -3.65 9.07
N GLY A 38 -2.36 -3.15 8.93
CA GLY A 38 -3.61 -3.82 9.30
C GLY A 38 -4.07 -4.90 8.32
N LEU A 39 -3.42 -5.07 7.15
CA LEU A 39 -3.74 -6.15 6.23
C LEU A 39 -3.40 -7.51 6.85
N SER A 40 -4.36 -8.42 6.81
CA SER A 40 -4.13 -9.83 7.14
C SER A 40 -3.09 -10.47 6.20
N ALA A 41 -2.55 -11.63 6.58
CA ALA A 41 -1.62 -12.35 5.71
C ALA A 41 -2.22 -12.71 4.34
N ALA A 42 -3.53 -12.94 4.25
CA ALA A 42 -4.21 -13.17 2.98
C ALA A 42 -4.38 -11.87 2.17
N ASP A 43 -4.73 -10.77 2.85
CA ASP A 43 -5.00 -9.48 2.21
C ASP A 43 -3.74 -8.75 1.76
N ARG A 44 -2.54 -9.15 2.25
CA ARG A 44 -1.26 -8.65 1.72
C ARG A 44 -0.98 -9.08 0.28
N ALA A 45 -1.71 -10.06 -0.27
CA ALA A 45 -1.57 -10.40 -1.69
C ALA A 45 -2.09 -9.26 -2.57
N THR A 46 -1.32 -8.87 -3.59
CA THR A 46 -1.67 -7.75 -4.49
C THR A 46 -2.85 -8.09 -5.41
N ALA A 47 -3.18 -9.38 -5.53
CA ALA A 47 -4.37 -9.87 -6.22
C ALA A 47 -5.59 -10.06 -5.29
N SER A 48 -5.45 -9.84 -3.97
CA SER A 48 -6.59 -9.90 -3.05
C SER A 48 -7.51 -8.69 -3.23
N GLY A 49 -8.78 -8.82 -2.85
CA GLY A 49 -9.74 -7.71 -2.94
C GLY A 49 -9.28 -6.48 -2.16
N HIS A 50 -8.80 -6.66 -0.93
CA HIS A 50 -8.35 -5.56 -0.07
C HIS A 50 -6.98 -5.02 -0.47
N GLY A 51 -5.97 -5.88 -0.65
CA GLY A 51 -4.63 -5.45 -1.05
C GLY A 51 -4.62 -4.75 -2.41
N ALA A 52 -5.36 -5.29 -3.40
CA ALA A 52 -5.49 -4.66 -4.71
C ALA A 52 -6.19 -3.30 -4.64
N ALA A 53 -7.25 -3.18 -3.83
CA ALA A 53 -7.95 -1.91 -3.65
C ALA A 53 -7.03 -0.84 -3.04
N LEU A 54 -6.32 -1.19 -1.96
CA LEU A 54 -5.42 -0.26 -1.27
C LEU A 54 -4.30 0.22 -2.20
N LEU A 55 -3.70 -0.68 -2.98
CA LEU A 55 -2.69 -0.34 -3.97
C LEU A 55 -3.25 0.56 -5.08
N ARG A 56 -4.41 0.22 -5.65
CA ARG A 56 -5.05 0.99 -6.71
C ARG A 56 -5.46 2.39 -6.26
N GLU A 57 -5.91 2.55 -5.03
CA GLU A 57 -6.41 3.83 -4.51
C GLU A 57 -5.25 4.78 -4.13
N ASN A 58 -4.11 4.24 -3.70
CA ASN A 58 -3.02 5.04 -3.15
C ASN A 58 -1.77 5.10 -4.03
N PHE A 59 -1.62 4.22 -5.02
CA PHE A 59 -0.40 4.12 -5.85
C PHE A 59 -0.71 4.03 -7.36
N ALA A 60 -1.75 4.72 -7.80
CA ALA A 60 -2.30 4.57 -9.15
C ALA A 60 -1.45 5.20 -10.27
N SER A 61 -0.78 6.33 -10.01
CA SER A 61 -0.05 7.11 -11.02
C SER A 61 0.69 8.32 -10.44
N GLY A 62 1.70 8.80 -11.17
CA GLY A 62 2.43 10.05 -10.86
C GLY A 62 3.37 9.88 -9.67
N ASP A 63 3.37 10.87 -8.80
CA ASP A 63 4.17 10.90 -7.55
C ASP A 63 3.75 9.82 -6.55
N ASN A 64 2.69 9.06 -6.85
CA ASN A 64 2.25 7.90 -6.10
C ASN A 64 2.07 6.73 -7.05
N SER A 65 3.11 5.92 -7.27
CA SER A 65 3.04 4.81 -8.21
C SER A 65 3.88 3.61 -7.82
N CYS A 66 3.52 2.45 -8.37
CA CYS A 66 4.29 1.21 -8.28
C CYS A 66 5.06 0.98 -9.58
N VAL A 67 6.38 0.88 -9.49
CA VAL A 67 7.26 0.61 -10.63
C VAL A 67 8.24 -0.52 -10.28
N PRO A 68 8.77 -1.26 -11.26
CA PRO A 68 9.95 -2.08 -11.00
C PRO A 68 11.07 -1.21 -10.42
N PRO A 69 11.82 -1.67 -9.41
CA PRO A 69 12.74 -0.83 -8.64
C PRO A 69 13.88 -0.15 -9.43
N GLY A 70 14.08 -0.50 -10.71
CA GLY A 70 15.07 0.13 -11.60
C GLY A 70 16.54 -0.11 -11.22
N ASN A 71 16.81 -0.56 -9.99
CA ASN A 71 18.10 -0.84 -9.41
C ASN A 71 18.22 -2.35 -9.07
N PRO A 72 19.30 -3.03 -9.50
CA PRO A 72 19.49 -4.47 -9.25
C PRO A 72 19.73 -4.83 -7.78
N VAL A 73 20.00 -3.86 -6.90
CA VAL A 73 20.18 -4.07 -5.46
C VAL A 73 18.89 -4.56 -4.79
N LEU A 74 17.74 -4.04 -5.24
CA LEU A 74 16.45 -4.40 -4.64
C LEU A 74 15.92 -5.69 -5.28
N SER A 75 15.71 -6.73 -4.47
CA SER A 75 15.14 -8.01 -4.90
C SER A 75 13.60 -8.02 -4.98
N PHE A 76 12.96 -6.85 -4.95
CA PHE A 76 11.51 -6.70 -5.06
C PHE A 76 11.04 -6.77 -6.52
N ASP A 77 9.86 -7.34 -6.75
CA ASP A 77 9.19 -7.32 -8.06
C ASP A 77 8.75 -5.89 -8.41
N GLN A 78 8.24 -5.17 -7.40
CA GLN A 78 7.82 -3.78 -7.52
C GLN A 78 8.18 -3.00 -6.26
N LEU A 79 8.47 -1.74 -6.49
CA LEU A 79 8.64 -0.71 -5.48
C LEU A 79 7.54 0.32 -5.70
N CYS A 80 6.69 0.51 -4.70
CA CYS A 80 5.72 1.60 -4.72
C CYS A 80 6.22 2.75 -3.88
N HIS A 81 6.07 3.96 -4.37
CA HIS A 81 6.37 5.18 -3.65
C HIS A 81 5.09 5.96 -3.38
N TRP A 82 5.03 6.63 -2.23
CA TRP A 82 3.90 7.47 -1.85
C TRP A 82 4.39 8.74 -1.17
N SER A 83 3.81 9.85 -1.57
CA SER A 83 3.95 11.18 -0.97
C SER A 83 2.59 11.73 -0.58
N ALA A 84 2.55 12.45 0.53
CA ALA A 84 1.37 13.11 1.02
C ALA A 84 0.88 14.15 0.00
N PRO A 85 -0.45 14.27 -0.18
CA PRO A 85 -1.00 15.30 -1.04
C PRO A 85 -0.51 16.70 -0.62
N GLY A 86 0.10 17.43 -1.54
CA GLY A 86 0.63 18.77 -1.29
C GLY A 86 2.09 18.82 -0.81
N ALA A 87 2.78 17.69 -0.66
CA ALA A 87 4.21 17.66 -0.33
C ALA A 87 5.10 18.21 -1.47
N GLY A 88 4.64 18.11 -2.72
CA GLY A 88 5.44 18.34 -3.95
C GLY A 88 5.81 19.79 -4.31
N ALA A 89 5.91 20.73 -3.36
CA ALA A 89 6.44 22.07 -3.64
C ALA A 89 7.35 22.65 -2.54
N ASP A 90 7.15 22.25 -1.28
CA ASP A 90 7.86 22.84 -0.13
C ASP A 90 8.70 21.82 0.67
N ASP A 91 8.67 20.54 0.30
CA ASP A 91 9.54 19.52 0.90
C ASP A 91 10.91 19.53 0.21
N GLU A 92 11.91 20.10 0.89
CA GLU A 92 13.29 20.20 0.41
C GLU A 92 13.95 18.84 0.11
N SER A 93 13.39 17.73 0.62
CA SER A 93 13.98 16.41 0.43
C SER A 93 13.72 15.86 -0.98
N GLY A 94 12.57 16.16 -1.59
CA GLY A 94 12.12 15.51 -2.83
C GLY A 94 11.92 13.99 -2.69
N TRP A 95 11.96 13.45 -1.47
CA TRP A 95 11.84 12.03 -1.18
C TRP A 95 10.37 11.65 -0.91
N PRO A 96 9.94 10.43 -1.31
CA PRO A 96 8.65 9.90 -0.90
C PRO A 96 8.54 9.75 0.62
N ASP A 97 7.36 10.04 1.18
CA ASP A 97 7.06 9.82 2.61
C ASP A 97 7.01 8.33 2.98
N LEU A 98 6.79 7.46 2.00
CA LEU A 98 6.69 6.01 2.19
C LEU A 98 7.16 5.27 0.94
N PHE A 99 7.93 4.21 1.14
CA PHE A 99 8.09 3.17 0.13
C PHE A 99 7.46 1.85 0.57
N VAL A 100 6.93 1.10 -0.40
CA VAL A 100 6.33 -0.22 -0.22
C VAL A 100 7.02 -1.22 -1.15
N GLY A 101 7.60 -2.27 -0.59
CA GLY A 101 8.19 -3.38 -1.33
C GLY A 101 7.18 -4.49 -1.60
N ILE A 102 7.10 -4.93 -2.85
CA ILE A 102 6.30 -6.08 -3.30
C ILE A 102 7.23 -7.19 -3.78
N ALA A 103 7.06 -8.41 -3.24
CA ALA A 103 7.77 -9.60 -3.71
C ALA A 103 6.83 -10.81 -3.73
N GLY A 104 6.93 -11.63 -4.76
CA GLY A 104 6.05 -12.77 -5.00
C GLY A 104 4.56 -12.35 -5.09
N GLY A 105 4.27 -11.15 -5.60
CA GLY A 105 2.91 -10.62 -5.66
C GLY A 105 2.27 -10.34 -4.28
N ARG A 106 3.10 -10.04 -3.27
CA ARG A 106 2.65 -9.69 -1.91
C ARG A 106 3.34 -8.43 -1.42
N ILE A 107 2.64 -7.63 -0.63
CA ILE A 107 3.22 -6.53 0.14
C ILE A 107 4.07 -7.13 1.26
N VAL A 108 5.38 -6.85 1.26
CA VAL A 108 6.35 -7.52 2.14
C VAL A 108 7.30 -6.58 2.87
N GLY A 109 7.31 -5.29 2.55
CA GLY A 109 8.20 -4.34 3.20
C GLY A 109 7.67 -2.93 3.14
N LEU A 110 7.94 -2.16 4.18
CA LEU A 110 7.73 -0.71 4.22
C LEU A 110 9.06 -0.06 4.58
N ALA A 111 9.45 0.99 3.86
CA ALA A 111 10.51 1.89 4.28
C ALA A 111 9.87 3.23 4.66
N LEU A 112 10.10 3.64 5.90
CA LEU A 112 9.50 4.80 6.55
C LEU A 112 10.63 5.79 6.85
N PRO A 113 10.81 6.85 6.04
CA PRO A 113 11.86 7.84 6.24
C PRO A 113 11.69 8.73 7.48
N HIS A 114 10.54 8.63 8.17
CA HIS A 114 10.23 9.42 9.35
C HIS A 114 9.81 8.51 10.53
N ASP A 115 10.29 8.85 11.73
CA ASP A 115 10.06 8.06 12.94
C ASP A 115 8.57 8.03 13.33
N ARG A 116 7.98 6.82 13.40
CA ARG A 116 6.59 6.60 13.78
C ARG A 116 6.48 5.44 14.77
N ASP A 117 5.77 5.70 15.87
CA ASP A 117 5.49 4.74 16.95
C ASP A 117 4.38 3.72 16.63
N LYS A 118 3.80 3.74 15.43
CA LYS A 118 2.60 2.95 15.10
C LYS A 118 2.77 2.13 13.83
N VAL A 119 3.32 0.93 14.01
CA VAL A 119 3.24 -0.16 13.04
C VAL A 119 2.53 -1.31 13.75
N GLY A 120 1.55 -1.93 13.11
CA GLY A 120 0.74 -3.00 13.70
C GLY A 120 1.59 -4.18 14.21
N GLY A 121 1.10 -4.88 15.25
CA GLY A 121 1.87 -5.91 15.98
C GLY A 121 2.32 -7.13 15.15
N ASP A 122 1.74 -7.34 13.97
CA ASP A 122 2.12 -8.41 13.04
C ASP A 122 3.29 -8.00 12.11
N TRP A 123 3.97 -6.90 12.43
CA TRP A 123 5.12 -6.38 11.70
C TRP A 123 6.32 -6.21 12.63
N SER A 124 7.50 -6.53 12.11
CA SER A 124 8.78 -6.35 12.76
C SER A 124 9.49 -5.17 12.10
N CYS A 125 9.81 -4.14 12.89
CA CYS A 125 10.50 -2.95 12.41
C CYS A 125 11.93 -2.88 12.94
N ARG A 126 12.84 -2.44 12.09
CA ARG A 126 14.26 -2.24 12.42
C ARG A 126 14.69 -0.84 11.96
N PRO A 127 15.53 -0.14 12.72
CA PRO A 127 16.11 1.12 12.26
C PRO A 127 17.09 0.86 11.11
N MET A 128 17.23 1.84 10.21
CA MET A 128 18.30 1.85 9.23
C MET A 128 19.66 2.01 9.92
N ALA A 129 20.68 1.31 9.43
CA ALA A 129 22.02 1.44 10.00
C ALA A 129 22.56 2.86 9.76
N GLY A 130 22.87 3.57 10.85
CA GLY A 130 23.43 4.93 10.79
C GLY A 130 22.41 6.06 10.64
N GLN A 131 21.12 5.76 10.48
CA GLN A 131 20.03 6.74 10.39
C GLN A 131 18.86 6.28 11.28
N SER A 132 18.63 6.97 12.40
CA SER A 132 17.64 6.55 13.40
C SER A 132 16.19 6.92 13.06
N ASP A 133 16.04 7.87 12.14
CA ASP A 133 14.79 8.41 11.61
C ASP A 133 14.17 7.51 10.54
N ILE A 134 14.97 6.70 9.85
CA ILE A 134 14.50 5.73 8.86
C ILE A 134 14.26 4.36 9.50
N ARG A 135 13.09 3.77 9.23
CA ARG A 135 12.74 2.41 9.66
C ARG A 135 12.32 1.53 8.50
N PHE A 136 12.71 0.26 8.57
CA PHE A 136 12.23 -0.80 7.68
C PHE A 136 11.32 -1.74 8.46
N CYS A 137 10.12 -1.96 7.96
CA CYS A 137 9.14 -2.83 8.59
C CYS A 137 8.79 -3.99 7.66
N PHE A 138 8.76 -5.19 8.19
CA PHE A 138 8.46 -6.42 7.46
C PHE A 138 7.39 -7.23 8.19
N PRO A 139 6.50 -7.95 7.48
CA PRO A 139 5.55 -8.85 8.13
C PRO A 139 6.27 -9.90 8.99
N ALA A 140 5.74 -10.17 10.19
CA ALA A 140 6.33 -11.10 11.14
C ALA A 140 6.35 -12.57 10.65
N ASP A 141 5.54 -12.90 9.63
CA ASP A 141 5.54 -14.20 8.96
C ASP A 141 6.68 -14.37 7.94
N VAL A 142 7.44 -13.31 7.63
CA VAL A 142 8.66 -13.40 6.83
C VAL A 142 9.83 -13.87 7.72
N PRO A 143 10.63 -14.87 7.32
CA PRO A 143 11.78 -15.32 8.10
C PRO A 143 12.80 -14.20 8.38
N ALA A 144 13.36 -14.15 9.59
CA ALA A 144 14.32 -13.11 9.98
C ALA A 144 15.51 -12.95 9.01
N PRO A 145 16.16 -14.02 8.49
CA PRO A 145 17.25 -13.85 7.52
C PRO A 145 16.81 -13.13 6.22
N GLN A 146 15.54 -13.27 5.84
CA GLN A 146 14.98 -12.62 4.68
C GLN A 146 14.63 -11.15 4.96
N GLN A 147 14.14 -10.84 6.16
CA GLN A 147 13.95 -9.46 6.62
C GLN A 147 15.30 -8.71 6.66
N ASP A 148 16.34 -9.35 7.18
CA ASP A 148 17.67 -8.77 7.33
C ASP A 148 18.31 -8.46 5.97
N ARG A 149 18.21 -9.40 5.02
CA ARG A 149 18.66 -9.18 3.65
C ARG A 149 17.95 -7.97 3.02
N TRP A 150 16.62 -7.92 3.12
CA TRP A 150 15.87 -6.79 2.56
C TRP A 150 16.21 -5.47 3.24
N ALA A 151 16.39 -5.44 4.56
CA ALA A 151 16.82 -4.24 5.27
C ALA A 151 18.17 -3.72 4.77
N GLU A 152 19.12 -4.62 4.45
CA GLU A 152 20.40 -4.26 3.85
C GLU A 152 20.21 -3.71 2.41
N GLU A 153 19.40 -4.38 1.58
CA GLU A 153 19.08 -3.93 0.22
C GLU A 153 18.46 -2.52 0.22
N TRP A 154 17.49 -2.26 1.12
CA TRP A 154 16.92 -0.93 1.33
C TRP A 154 17.95 0.09 1.80
N THR A 155 18.81 -0.28 2.75
CA THR A 155 19.88 0.60 3.25
C THR A 155 20.80 1.02 2.11
N THR A 156 21.23 0.07 1.28
CA THR A 156 22.07 0.35 0.11
C THR A 156 21.34 1.22 -0.90
N PHE A 157 20.07 0.94 -1.19
CA PHE A 157 19.26 1.73 -2.12
C PHE A 157 19.11 3.19 -1.65
N LEU A 158 18.70 3.40 -0.40
CA LEU A 158 18.48 4.74 0.15
C LEU A 158 19.78 5.54 0.27
N ASN A 159 20.88 4.91 0.68
CA ASN A 159 22.20 5.56 0.72
C ASN A 159 22.74 5.94 -0.66
N ALA A 160 22.33 5.26 -1.73
CA ALA A 160 22.78 5.55 -3.09
C ALA A 160 21.99 6.68 -3.77
N ALA A 161 20.81 7.00 -3.25
CA ALA A 161 19.94 8.04 -3.77
C ALA A 161 20.02 9.37 -2.99
N GLY A 162 20.77 9.40 -1.88
CA GLY A 162 21.20 10.61 -1.15
C GLY A 162 22.64 10.99 -1.46
#